data_AF-A0A379CEM3-F1
#
_entry.id   AF-A0A379CEM3-F1
#
_cell.length_a   1.000
_cell.length_b   1.000
_cell.length_c   1.000
_cell.angle_alpha   90.00
_cell.angle_beta   90.00
_cell.angle_gamma   90.00
#
_symmetry.space_group_name_H-M   'P 1'
#
loop_
_entity.id
_entity.type
_entity.pdbx_description
1 polymer ?
#
loop_
_entity_poly.entity_id
_entity_poly.type
_entity_poly.pdbx_seq_one_letter_code
_entity_poly.pdbx_strand_id
1 'polypeptide(L)'
;MKIGFDHNKYLEEQSKYILERVDNFDKLYIEFGGKLIGDLHAKRVLPGFDENAKIKVLSHIKDKVEIIICVYAGDIERNKVRGDLGITYDMEVMRLIDDLRGYNLDVNSVVITRYENQPAATILINKLERRGIKVYRHGPTKGYPVDVDTIVSEEGFGANPYIETTKPIVVVTAPGPNSGKLGTCLSQLYHENKMGKTAGYSKYETFPVWNLPLKHPVNIAYEAATVDLKDVNMIDSFHLEAYGESTVNYNRDIELFPVLKKIIEKITGEESMFQSPTDMGVNRVGFGIVDDDAVREASIQEIIRRYYKTICDYKKGNLDKEAVDRMKMIMEGLGLKGEDREAVNVARAYVESHCPNNDNSACQGLGMVLEDGRKVTGKFSDTMNGAAAAILNAVKILADINDDIHLISPLVLEPIINLKKNVLNSRNVSLNAEEVLMALSISAVTNPVAKYAVDKLDLLKGCQAHSTVILSNSDEQVFRKLGVDVTCDPIYQSTNLYEG
;
A
#
# COMPACT_ATOMS: atom_id res chain seq x y z
N MET A 1 20.10 0.11 5.26
CA MET A 1 19.48 1.46 5.27
C MET A 1 19.64 2.10 6.65
N LYS A 2 19.91 3.42 6.76
CA LYS A 2 19.99 4.12 8.06
C LYS A 2 18.58 4.26 8.67
N ILE A 3 18.42 3.93 9.95
CA ILE A 3 17.15 4.13 10.68
C ILE A 3 16.94 5.63 10.90
N GLY A 4 15.73 6.13 10.62
CA GLY A 4 15.33 7.51 10.92
C GLY A 4 14.00 7.65 11.66
N PHE A 5 13.40 6.52 12.04
CA PHE A 5 12.12 6.47 12.72
C PHE A 5 12.17 5.55 13.95
N ASP A 6 11.68 6.05 15.09
CA ASP A 6 11.48 5.26 16.31
C ASP A 6 10.02 4.76 16.38
N HIS A 7 9.87 3.46 16.09
CA HIS A 7 8.57 2.80 16.11
C HIS A 7 7.92 2.73 17.50
N ASN A 8 8.71 2.52 18.55
CA ASN A 8 8.17 2.34 19.90
C ASN A 8 7.67 3.69 20.43
N LYS A 9 8.45 4.75 20.23
CA LYS A 9 8.03 6.12 20.56
C LYS A 9 6.72 6.48 19.85
N TYR A 10 6.63 6.22 18.55
CA TYR A 10 5.41 6.45 17.79
C TYR A 10 4.22 5.65 18.35
N LEU A 11 4.42 4.36 18.65
CA LEU A 11 3.35 3.48 19.13
C LEU A 11 2.77 3.96 20.46
N GLU A 12 3.62 4.37 21.40
CA GLU A 12 3.21 4.95 22.68
C GLU A 12 2.45 6.26 22.49
N GLU A 13 3.01 7.18 21.70
CA GLU A 13 2.44 8.50 21.49
C GLU A 13 1.10 8.46 20.74
N GLN A 14 1.01 7.63 19.70
CA GLN A 14 -0.18 7.46 18.89
C GLN A 14 -1.33 6.80 19.69
N SER A 15 -1.00 5.77 20.47
CA SER A 15 -2.00 5.08 21.31
C SER A 15 -2.51 6.00 22.40
N LYS A 16 -1.61 6.76 23.05
CA LYS A 16 -1.97 7.76 24.06
C LYS A 16 -2.90 8.83 23.49
N TYR A 17 -2.57 9.41 22.34
CA TYR A 17 -3.37 10.48 21.74
C TYR A 17 -4.78 10.01 21.32
N ILE A 18 -4.92 8.76 20.85
CA ILE A 18 -6.24 8.18 20.58
C ILE A 18 -7.05 8.03 21.87
N LEU A 19 -6.44 7.55 22.96
CA LEU A 19 -7.14 7.41 24.24
C LEU A 19 -7.59 8.77 24.81
N GLU A 20 -6.72 9.79 24.75
CA GLU A 20 -7.06 11.15 25.16
C GLU A 20 -8.21 11.74 24.31
N ARG A 21 -8.26 11.42 23.01
CA ARG A 21 -9.37 11.84 22.14
C ARG A 21 -10.69 11.20 22.57
N VAL A 22 -10.68 9.93 22.93
CA VAL A 22 -11.88 9.16 23.33
C VAL A 22 -12.47 9.68 24.63
N ASP A 23 -11.64 10.15 25.57
CA ASP A 23 -12.10 10.63 26.88
C ASP A 23 -13.05 11.85 26.81
N ASN A 24 -13.18 12.49 25.65
CA ASN A 24 -14.14 13.59 25.41
C ASN A 24 -15.55 13.10 25.02
N PHE A 25 -15.75 11.79 24.82
CA PHE A 25 -16.98 11.22 24.26
C PHE A 25 -17.38 9.92 24.96
N ASP A 26 -18.67 9.57 24.92
CA ASP A 26 -19.12 8.22 25.30
C ASP A 26 -18.61 7.17 24.29
N LYS A 27 -18.51 7.57 23.02
CA LYS A 27 -18.03 6.72 21.93
C LYS A 27 -17.31 7.53 20.85
N LEU A 28 -16.19 7.03 20.34
CA LEU A 28 -15.42 7.62 19.25
C LEU A 28 -15.43 6.71 18.03
N TYR A 29 -15.92 7.23 16.90
CA TYR A 29 -15.84 6.57 15.59
C TYR A 29 -14.62 7.11 14.84
N ILE A 30 -13.64 6.24 14.58
CA ILE A 30 -12.39 6.62 13.92
C ILE A 30 -12.37 6.06 12.49
N GLU A 31 -12.37 6.94 11.49
CA GLU A 31 -12.09 6.53 10.12
C GLU A 31 -10.60 6.22 9.96
N PHE A 32 -10.27 4.97 9.63
CA PHE A 32 -8.90 4.59 9.30
C PHE A 32 -8.68 4.72 7.79
N GLY A 33 -7.84 5.68 7.42
CA GLY A 33 -7.38 5.87 6.05
C GLY A 33 -6.16 5.00 5.72
N GLY A 34 -6.00 4.68 4.43
CA GLY A 34 -4.92 3.81 3.95
C GLY A 34 -5.01 2.36 4.45
N LYS A 35 -3.89 1.65 4.39
CA LYS A 35 -3.79 0.23 4.75
C LYS A 35 -3.67 0.09 6.26
N LEU A 36 -4.37 -0.90 6.82
CA LEU A 36 -4.28 -1.25 8.25
C LEU A 36 -3.08 -2.17 8.56
N ILE A 37 -2.78 -3.07 7.62
CA ILE A 37 -1.74 -4.10 7.72
C ILE A 37 -0.90 -4.03 6.42
N GLY A 38 0.41 -4.16 6.55
CA GLY A 38 1.32 -4.16 5.41
C GLY A 38 1.45 -2.79 4.72
N ASP A 39 1.56 -1.71 5.49
CA ASP A 39 1.90 -0.37 4.96
C ASP A 39 3.38 -0.28 4.55
N LEU A 40 3.69 -0.94 3.44
CA LEU A 40 5.03 -0.98 2.86
C LEU A 40 5.48 0.39 2.34
N HIS A 41 4.55 1.32 2.08
CA HIS A 41 4.93 2.69 1.70
C HIS A 41 5.52 3.43 2.91
N ALA A 42 4.80 3.44 4.04
CA ALA A 42 5.30 4.03 5.28
C ALA A 42 6.65 3.43 5.71
N LYS A 43 6.80 2.10 5.64
CA LYS A 43 8.06 1.41 5.97
C LYS A 43 9.25 1.87 5.14
N ARG A 44 9.05 2.16 3.85
CA ARG A 44 10.14 2.65 2.96
C ARG A 44 10.42 4.13 3.14
N VAL A 45 9.38 4.93 3.38
CA VAL A 45 9.49 6.39 3.57
C VAL A 45 10.06 6.75 4.94
N LEU A 46 9.79 5.94 5.96
CA LEU A 46 10.18 6.15 7.35
C LEU A 46 11.01 4.94 7.84
N PRO A 47 12.33 4.88 7.57
CA PRO A 47 13.16 3.74 7.93
C PRO A 47 13.15 3.47 9.44
N GLY A 48 12.59 2.34 9.85
CA GLY A 48 12.31 2.00 11.25
C GLY A 48 10.82 1.87 11.56
N PHE A 49 9.94 2.35 10.69
CA PHE A 49 8.49 2.16 10.79
C PHE A 49 8.11 0.70 10.51
N ASP A 50 7.35 0.08 11.41
CA ASP A 50 6.77 -1.23 11.20
C ASP A 50 5.56 -1.14 10.25
N GLU A 51 5.56 -1.90 9.15
CA GLU A 51 4.44 -1.95 8.19
C GLU A 51 3.09 -2.32 8.82
N ASN A 52 3.09 -2.91 10.02
CA ASN A 52 1.91 -3.29 10.79
C ASN A 52 1.67 -2.32 11.97
N ALA A 53 2.19 -1.10 11.93
CA ALA A 53 2.09 -0.18 13.06
C ALA A 53 0.65 0.16 13.46
N LYS A 54 -0.26 0.37 12.50
CA LYS A 54 -1.67 0.70 12.82
C LYS A 54 -2.37 -0.45 13.54
N ILE A 55 -2.17 -1.70 13.09
CA ILE A 55 -2.75 -2.85 13.78
C ILE A 55 -2.15 -3.03 15.17
N LYS A 56 -0.85 -2.76 15.36
CA LYS A 56 -0.22 -2.75 16.70
C LYS A 56 -0.80 -1.68 17.62
N VAL A 57 -1.05 -0.46 17.11
CA VAL A 57 -1.76 0.59 17.86
C VAL A 57 -3.10 0.04 18.35
N LEU A 58 -3.89 -0.59 17.48
CA LEU A 58 -5.16 -1.20 17.87
C LEU A 58 -4.99 -2.33 18.89
N SER A 59 -3.99 -3.19 18.73
CA SER A 59 -3.70 -4.26 19.68
C SER A 59 -3.37 -3.73 21.08
N HIS A 60 -2.72 -2.57 21.20
CA HIS A 60 -2.44 -1.92 22.50
C HIS A 60 -3.70 -1.45 23.24
N ILE A 61 -4.79 -1.18 22.51
CA ILE A 61 -6.06 -0.68 23.06
C ILE A 61 -7.24 -1.63 22.77
N LYS A 62 -6.96 -2.91 22.48
CA LYS A 62 -7.92 -3.91 21.99
C LYS A 62 -9.16 -4.11 22.87
N ASP A 63 -9.01 -3.96 24.18
CA ASP A 63 -10.11 -4.15 25.13
C ASP A 63 -11.18 -3.05 24.98
N LYS A 64 -10.80 -1.89 24.42
CA LYS A 64 -11.67 -0.74 24.15
C LYS A 64 -12.08 -0.59 22.68
N VAL A 65 -11.57 -1.43 21.77
CA VAL A 65 -11.77 -1.31 20.31
C VAL A 65 -12.61 -2.42 19.74
N GLU A 66 -13.61 -2.06 18.92
CA GLU A 66 -14.24 -2.97 17.96
C GLU A 66 -14.16 -2.38 16.53
N ILE A 67 -14.25 -3.25 15.52
CA ILE A 67 -13.95 -2.90 14.13
C ILE A 67 -15.15 -3.11 13.22
N ILE A 68 -15.48 -2.09 12.44
CA ILE A 68 -16.43 -2.13 11.33
C ILE A 68 -15.65 -2.12 10.01
N ILE A 69 -15.97 -3.04 9.10
CA ILE A 69 -15.38 -3.10 7.76
C ILE A 69 -16.40 -2.63 6.73
N CYS A 70 -16.17 -1.47 6.11
CA CYS A 70 -17.01 -0.97 5.02
C CYS A 70 -16.52 -1.50 3.67
N VAL A 71 -17.45 -1.87 2.80
CA VAL A 71 -17.18 -2.23 1.41
C VAL A 71 -18.28 -1.71 0.49
N TYR A 72 -17.88 -1.04 -0.60
CA TYR A 72 -18.83 -0.47 -1.56
C TYR A 72 -19.41 -1.57 -2.46
N ALA A 73 -20.73 -1.66 -2.52
CA ALA A 73 -21.43 -2.65 -3.33
C ALA A 73 -21.03 -2.60 -4.83
N GLY A 74 -20.82 -1.40 -5.38
CA GLY A 74 -20.41 -1.23 -6.78
C GLY A 74 -18.98 -1.69 -7.07
N ASP A 75 -18.07 -1.64 -6.08
CA ASP A 75 -16.71 -2.16 -6.23
C ASP A 75 -16.70 -3.70 -6.25
N ILE A 76 -17.63 -4.34 -5.52
CA ILE A 76 -17.83 -5.80 -5.59
C ILE A 76 -18.41 -6.19 -6.94
N GLU A 77 -19.43 -5.47 -7.43
CA GLU A 77 -20.07 -5.75 -8.73
C GLU A 77 -19.08 -5.66 -9.90
N ARG A 78 -18.09 -4.76 -9.80
CA ARG A 78 -17.04 -4.58 -10.82
C ARG A 78 -15.82 -5.48 -10.62
N ASN A 79 -15.83 -6.39 -9.64
CA ASN A 79 -14.67 -7.20 -9.25
C ASN A 79 -13.40 -6.37 -9.06
N LYS A 80 -13.51 -5.22 -8.40
CA LYS A 80 -12.38 -4.31 -8.22
C LYS A 80 -11.24 -5.03 -7.52
N VAL A 81 -10.06 -4.94 -8.11
CA VAL A 81 -8.84 -5.61 -7.62
C VAL A 81 -8.02 -4.65 -6.76
N ARG A 82 -7.53 -5.15 -5.64
CA ARG A 82 -6.58 -4.48 -4.76
C ARG A 82 -5.19 -4.61 -5.38
N GLY A 83 -4.68 -3.52 -5.98
CA GLY A 83 -3.49 -3.57 -6.84
C GLY A 83 -2.18 -4.04 -6.18
N ASP A 84 -2.07 -3.99 -4.85
CA ASP A 84 -0.92 -4.52 -4.15
C ASP A 84 -1.01 -6.02 -3.87
N LEU A 85 -2.17 -6.67 -3.87
CA LEU A 85 -2.27 -8.11 -3.60
C LEU A 85 -2.79 -8.91 -4.80
N GLY A 86 -3.37 -8.24 -5.80
CA GLY A 86 -3.96 -8.91 -6.95
C GLY A 86 -5.25 -9.68 -6.62
N ILE A 87 -5.85 -9.44 -5.46
CA ILE A 87 -7.13 -10.05 -5.05
C ILE A 87 -8.28 -9.04 -5.14
N THR A 88 -9.49 -9.53 -5.35
CA THR A 88 -10.71 -8.71 -5.41
C THR A 88 -11.11 -8.17 -4.03
N TYR A 89 -11.90 -7.10 -3.99
CA TYR A 89 -12.29 -6.45 -2.73
C TYR A 89 -13.13 -7.36 -1.83
N ASP A 90 -13.90 -8.30 -2.36
CA ASP A 90 -14.63 -9.30 -1.56
C ASP A 90 -13.68 -10.29 -0.88
N MET A 91 -12.64 -10.75 -1.58
CA MET A 91 -11.58 -11.59 -1.01
C MET A 91 -10.78 -10.81 0.05
N GLU A 92 -10.51 -9.53 -0.21
CA GLU A 92 -9.82 -8.66 0.76
C GLU A 92 -10.65 -8.47 2.04
N VAL A 93 -11.98 -8.33 1.97
CA VAL A 93 -12.83 -8.30 3.18
C VAL A 93 -12.65 -9.58 4.00
N MET A 94 -12.68 -10.76 3.37
CA MET A 94 -12.48 -12.04 4.07
C MET A 94 -11.09 -12.11 4.71
N ARG A 95 -10.06 -11.74 3.94
CA ARG A 95 -8.67 -11.69 4.44
C ARG A 95 -8.52 -10.74 5.62
N LEU A 96 -9.12 -9.53 5.56
CA LEU A 96 -9.08 -8.58 6.67
C LEU A 96 -9.75 -9.16 7.92
N ILE A 97 -10.87 -9.86 7.79
CA ILE A 97 -11.52 -10.52 8.93
C ILE A 97 -10.59 -11.54 9.57
N ASP A 98 -9.94 -12.38 8.76
CA ASP A 98 -9.02 -13.40 9.25
C ASP A 98 -7.78 -12.79 9.91
N ASP A 99 -7.18 -11.77 9.26
CA ASP A 99 -6.03 -11.04 9.80
C ASP A 99 -6.38 -10.38 11.15
N LEU A 100 -7.51 -9.64 11.23
CA LEU A 100 -7.96 -8.98 12.46
C LEU A 100 -8.19 -9.96 13.61
N ARG A 101 -8.83 -11.11 13.31
CA ARG A 101 -9.01 -12.19 14.30
C ARG A 101 -7.69 -12.79 14.77
N GLY A 102 -6.71 -12.92 13.87
CA GLY A 102 -5.34 -13.34 14.22
C GLY A 102 -4.67 -12.43 15.25
N TYR A 103 -5.02 -11.13 15.26
CA TYR A 103 -4.56 -10.16 16.25
C TYR A 103 -5.45 -10.06 17.50
N ASN A 104 -6.44 -10.94 17.66
CA ASN A 104 -7.46 -10.89 18.72
C ASN A 104 -8.21 -9.54 18.78
N LEU A 105 -8.53 -8.98 17.61
CA LEU A 105 -9.35 -7.79 17.50
C LEU A 105 -10.78 -8.16 17.11
N ASP A 106 -11.75 -7.55 17.78
CA ASP A 106 -13.16 -7.85 17.59
C ASP A 106 -13.70 -7.20 16.32
N VAL A 107 -13.97 -8.03 15.31
CA VAL A 107 -14.71 -7.61 14.13
C VAL A 107 -16.20 -7.59 14.47
N ASN A 108 -16.75 -6.39 14.63
CA ASN A 108 -18.16 -6.17 14.95
C ASN A 108 -19.06 -6.56 13.78
N SER A 109 -18.83 -5.97 12.61
CA SER A 109 -19.68 -6.18 11.44
C SER A 109 -19.01 -5.75 10.13
N VAL A 110 -19.59 -6.21 9.02
CA VAL A 110 -19.31 -5.71 7.67
C VAL A 110 -20.46 -4.84 7.20
N VAL A 111 -20.17 -3.67 6.65
CA VAL A 111 -21.18 -2.75 6.10
C VAL A 111 -21.05 -2.73 4.58
N ILE A 112 -22.10 -3.20 3.89
CA ILE A 112 -22.21 -3.05 2.45
C ILE A 112 -22.79 -1.67 2.17
N THR A 113 -21.95 -0.74 1.72
CA THR A 113 -22.33 0.64 1.49
C THR A 113 -22.87 0.86 0.07
N ARG A 114 -23.79 1.82 -0.06
CA ARG A 114 -24.48 2.16 -1.32
C ARG A 114 -25.08 0.93 -2.00
N TYR A 115 -25.70 0.07 -1.20
CA TYR A 115 -26.32 -1.17 -1.64
C TYR A 115 -27.66 -0.86 -2.32
N GLU A 116 -27.81 -1.35 -3.55
CA GLU A 116 -29.00 -1.18 -4.40
C GLU A 116 -29.42 -2.53 -5.01
N ASN A 117 -29.22 -3.63 -4.27
CA ASN A 117 -29.50 -5.01 -4.69
C ASN A 117 -28.58 -5.56 -5.78
N GLN A 118 -27.31 -5.16 -5.76
CA GLN A 118 -26.29 -5.73 -6.66
C GLN A 118 -26.14 -7.25 -6.40
N PRO A 119 -26.22 -8.12 -7.43
CA PRO A 119 -26.16 -9.58 -7.26
C PRO A 119 -24.84 -10.06 -6.64
N ALA A 120 -23.69 -9.51 -7.05
CA ALA A 120 -22.40 -9.94 -6.51
C ALA A 120 -22.26 -9.57 -5.02
N ALA A 121 -22.73 -8.37 -4.64
CA ALA A 121 -22.78 -7.94 -3.24
C ALA A 121 -23.70 -8.86 -2.42
N THR A 122 -24.84 -9.28 -2.97
CA THR A 122 -25.76 -10.22 -2.31
C THR A 122 -25.10 -11.58 -2.03
N ILE A 123 -24.28 -12.08 -2.96
CA ILE A 123 -23.51 -13.31 -2.77
C ILE A 123 -22.51 -13.13 -1.62
N LEU A 124 -21.81 -12.00 -1.54
CA LEU A 124 -20.90 -11.70 -0.43
C LEU A 124 -21.62 -11.65 0.92
N ILE A 125 -22.76 -10.95 1.00
CA ILE A 125 -23.62 -10.89 2.19
C ILE A 125 -23.94 -12.32 2.67
N ASN A 126 -24.47 -13.15 1.78
CA ASN A 126 -24.83 -14.53 2.11
C ASN A 126 -23.62 -15.37 2.57
N LYS A 127 -22.44 -15.18 1.96
CA LYS A 127 -21.21 -15.88 2.38
C LYS A 127 -20.79 -15.49 3.79
N LEU A 128 -20.87 -14.20 4.13
CA LEU A 128 -20.49 -13.65 5.43
C LEU A 128 -21.47 -14.09 6.53
N GLU A 129 -22.78 -13.93 6.30
CA GLU A 129 -23.82 -14.29 7.27
C GLU A 129 -23.80 -15.79 7.60
N ARG A 130 -23.61 -16.66 6.59
CA ARG A 130 -23.46 -18.12 6.79
C ARG A 130 -22.23 -18.52 7.60
N ARG A 131 -21.25 -17.62 7.76
CA ARG A 131 -20.05 -17.80 8.60
C ARG A 131 -20.16 -17.04 9.93
N GLY A 132 -21.36 -16.59 10.29
CA GLY A 132 -21.62 -15.90 11.56
C GLY A 132 -21.11 -14.46 11.61
N ILE A 133 -20.81 -13.84 10.46
CA ILE A 133 -20.44 -12.42 10.41
C ILE A 133 -21.72 -11.59 10.27
N LYS A 134 -21.91 -10.61 11.17
CA LYS A 134 -23.02 -9.65 11.08
C LYS A 134 -22.79 -8.71 9.90
N VAL A 135 -23.81 -8.53 9.06
CA VAL A 135 -23.74 -7.65 7.88
C VAL A 135 -24.83 -6.60 7.93
N TYR A 136 -24.46 -5.35 7.73
CA TYR A 136 -25.38 -4.22 7.59
C TYR A 136 -25.42 -3.76 6.13
N ARG A 137 -26.60 -3.30 5.70
CA ARG A 137 -26.82 -2.76 4.35
C ARG A 137 -27.10 -1.27 4.50
N HIS A 138 -26.23 -0.45 3.95
CA HIS A 138 -26.43 1.00 3.88
C HIS A 138 -26.73 1.38 2.43
N GLY A 139 -27.83 2.08 2.19
CA GLY A 139 -28.18 2.62 0.88
C GLY A 139 -27.36 3.88 0.56
N PRO A 140 -27.47 4.42 -0.67
CA PRO A 140 -26.99 5.76 -0.96
C PRO A 140 -27.67 6.80 -0.06
N THR A 141 -26.90 7.62 0.65
CA THR A 141 -27.45 8.69 1.49
C THR A 141 -27.97 9.83 0.62
N LYS A 142 -29.28 10.12 0.73
CA LYS A 142 -29.93 11.19 -0.03
C LYS A 142 -29.34 12.56 0.32
N GLY A 143 -29.12 13.39 -0.71
CA GLY A 143 -28.58 14.75 -0.55
C GLY A 143 -27.05 14.84 -0.35
N TYR A 144 -26.36 13.72 -0.19
CA TYR A 144 -24.92 13.71 0.10
C TYR A 144 -24.06 14.22 -1.07
N PRO A 145 -23.03 15.06 -0.84
CA PRO A 145 -22.62 15.65 0.44
C PRO A 145 -23.23 17.04 0.73
N VAL A 146 -23.94 17.66 -0.22
CA VAL A 146 -24.19 19.11 -0.19
C VAL A 146 -25.45 19.54 0.57
N ASP A 147 -26.49 18.69 0.60
CA ASP A 147 -27.78 19.01 1.21
C ASP A 147 -27.83 18.51 2.66
N VAL A 148 -27.22 19.31 3.54
CA VAL A 148 -27.05 19.00 4.97
C VAL A 148 -28.40 18.76 5.67
N ASP A 149 -29.47 19.42 5.23
CA ASP A 149 -30.80 19.25 5.82
C ASP A 149 -31.38 17.88 5.51
N THR A 150 -31.27 17.42 4.26
CA THR A 150 -31.72 16.08 3.89
C THR A 150 -30.79 15.00 4.47
N ILE A 151 -29.47 15.24 4.49
CA ILE A 151 -28.49 14.27 5.01
C ILE A 151 -28.76 13.97 6.50
N VAL A 152 -28.94 15.00 7.32
CA VAL A 152 -29.16 14.87 8.76
C VAL A 152 -30.67 14.79 9.05
N SER A 153 -31.31 13.76 8.51
CA SER A 153 -32.75 13.49 8.65
C SER A 153 -33.07 12.00 8.63
N GLU A 154 -34.34 11.64 8.86
CA GLU A 154 -34.84 10.26 8.70
C GLU A 154 -34.71 9.74 7.26
N GLU A 155 -34.74 10.61 6.25
CA GLU A 155 -34.57 10.22 4.84
C GLU A 155 -33.09 10.10 4.42
N GLY A 156 -32.19 10.71 5.20
CA GLY A 156 -30.74 10.69 5.00
C GLY A 156 -30.07 9.60 5.83
N PHE A 157 -29.38 9.99 6.90
CA PHE A 157 -28.72 9.04 7.81
C PHE A 157 -29.70 8.10 8.54
N GLY A 158 -30.93 8.54 8.84
CA GLY A 158 -31.92 7.70 9.51
C GLY A 158 -32.46 6.55 8.66
N ALA A 159 -32.33 6.64 7.33
CA ALA A 159 -32.72 5.56 6.42
C ALA A 159 -31.77 4.35 6.50
N ASN A 160 -30.53 4.58 6.94
CA ASN A 160 -29.55 3.53 7.16
C ASN A 160 -29.72 2.93 8.56
N PRO A 161 -29.71 1.59 8.71
CA PRO A 161 -29.81 0.97 10.02
C PRO A 161 -28.62 1.33 10.92
N TYR A 162 -28.90 1.59 12.20
CA TYR A 162 -27.89 1.75 13.23
C TYR A 162 -27.08 0.46 13.40
N ILE A 163 -25.75 0.61 13.41
CA ILE A 163 -24.81 -0.47 13.66
C ILE A 163 -24.60 -0.58 15.16
N GLU A 164 -25.06 -1.69 15.72
CA GLU A 164 -24.97 -1.93 17.16
C GLU A 164 -23.52 -2.18 17.56
N THR A 165 -23.01 -1.29 18.42
CA THR A 165 -21.62 -1.24 18.88
C THR A 165 -21.59 -1.17 20.40
N THR A 166 -20.67 -1.92 21.00
CA THR A 166 -20.58 -2.12 22.46
C THR A 166 -19.36 -1.44 23.09
N LYS A 167 -18.32 -1.17 22.30
CA LYS A 167 -17.07 -0.61 22.79
C LYS A 167 -17.00 0.90 22.59
N PRO A 168 -16.22 1.62 23.41
CA PRO A 168 -16.12 3.09 23.32
C PRO A 168 -15.32 3.54 22.09
N ILE A 169 -14.51 2.69 21.47
CA ILE A 169 -13.75 3.02 20.27
C ILE A 169 -14.22 2.11 19.14
N VAL A 170 -14.76 2.72 18.08
CA VAL A 170 -15.20 2.00 16.89
C VAL A 170 -14.31 2.41 15.72
N VAL A 171 -13.50 1.46 15.26
CA VAL A 171 -12.60 1.65 14.12
C VAL A 171 -13.36 1.30 12.85
N VAL A 172 -13.42 2.24 11.91
CA VAL A 172 -14.05 2.03 10.61
C VAL A 172 -12.98 1.93 9.54
N THR A 173 -12.83 0.74 8.96
CA THR A 173 -11.81 0.42 7.94
C THR A 173 -12.45 -0.10 6.65
N ALA A 174 -11.66 -0.30 5.58
CA ALA A 174 -12.14 -0.81 4.30
C ALA A 174 -11.01 -1.46 3.47
N PRO A 175 -11.34 -2.28 2.47
CA PRO A 175 -10.38 -2.78 1.47
C PRO A 175 -9.63 -1.69 0.69
N GLY A 176 -10.22 -0.50 0.57
CA GLY A 176 -9.63 0.60 -0.19
C GLY A 176 -10.32 1.95 0.02
N PRO A 177 -9.94 2.98 -0.76
CA PRO A 177 -10.55 4.30 -0.69
C PRO A 177 -12.00 4.27 -1.21
N ASN A 178 -12.78 5.30 -0.85
CA ASN A 178 -14.16 5.52 -1.31
C ASN A 178 -15.17 4.39 -1.02
N SER A 179 -14.87 3.52 -0.04
CA SER A 179 -15.79 2.44 0.41
C SER A 179 -16.89 2.89 1.38
N GLY A 180 -17.00 4.20 1.66
CA GLY A 180 -18.07 4.76 2.50
C GLY A 180 -17.78 4.88 4.00
N LYS A 181 -16.51 4.79 4.42
CA LYS A 181 -16.09 4.87 5.83
C LYS A 181 -16.60 6.13 6.55
N LEU A 182 -16.29 7.31 6.01
CA LEU A 182 -16.79 8.60 6.50
C LEU A 182 -18.32 8.65 6.66
N GLY A 183 -19.05 8.24 5.61
CA GLY A 183 -20.52 8.21 5.65
C GLY A 183 -21.06 7.27 6.71
N THR A 184 -20.41 6.12 6.92
CA THR A 184 -20.75 5.19 8.01
C THR A 184 -20.47 5.81 9.38
N CYS A 185 -19.33 6.48 9.59
CA CYS A 185 -19.04 7.18 10.84
C CYS A 185 -20.10 8.24 11.15
N LEU A 186 -20.42 9.12 10.19
CA LEU A 186 -21.40 10.20 10.38
C LEU A 186 -22.82 9.66 10.61
N SER A 187 -23.20 8.58 9.91
CA SER A 187 -24.47 7.90 10.15
C SER A 187 -24.56 7.35 11.57
N GLN A 188 -23.45 6.81 12.11
CA GLN A 188 -23.41 6.36 13.50
C GLN A 188 -23.49 7.53 14.49
N LEU A 189 -22.79 8.64 14.24
CA LEU A 189 -22.91 9.85 15.06
C LEU A 189 -24.36 10.33 15.16
N TYR A 190 -25.06 10.37 14.02
CA TYR A 190 -26.49 10.72 13.97
C TYR A 190 -27.35 9.82 14.86
N HIS A 191 -27.17 8.50 14.76
CA HIS A 191 -27.95 7.54 15.55
C HIS A 191 -27.61 7.59 17.04
N GLU A 192 -26.34 7.73 17.42
CA GLU A 192 -25.91 7.87 18.82
C GLU A 192 -26.49 9.13 19.45
N ASN A 193 -26.46 10.26 18.75
CA ASN A 193 -27.04 11.52 19.23
C ASN A 193 -28.57 11.40 19.40
N LYS A 194 -29.28 10.77 18.46
CA LYS A 194 -30.73 10.51 18.59
C LYS A 194 -31.07 9.63 19.80
N MET A 195 -30.13 8.79 20.24
CA MET A 195 -30.24 7.98 21.46
C MET A 195 -29.75 8.71 22.73
N GLY A 196 -29.39 9.99 22.63
CA GLY A 196 -28.93 10.81 23.76
C GLY A 196 -27.50 10.51 24.23
N LYS A 197 -26.67 9.88 23.38
CA LYS A 197 -25.26 9.59 23.68
C LYS A 197 -24.35 10.59 22.98
N THR A 198 -23.27 10.96 23.63
CA THR A 198 -22.27 11.87 23.07
C THR A 198 -21.26 11.07 22.25
N ALA A 199 -21.35 11.15 20.92
CA ALA A 199 -20.45 10.45 20.01
C ALA A 199 -19.54 11.42 19.24
N GLY A 200 -18.26 11.07 19.15
CA GLY A 200 -17.25 11.82 18.42
C GLY A 200 -16.84 11.15 17.12
N TYR A 201 -16.29 11.95 16.21
CA TYR A 201 -15.63 11.49 14.98
C TYR A 201 -14.15 11.86 15.00
N SER A 202 -13.29 11.03 14.42
CA SER A 202 -11.90 11.39 14.14
C SER A 202 -11.39 10.62 12.93
N LYS A 203 -10.31 11.12 12.33
CA LYS A 203 -9.68 10.50 11.17
C LYS A 203 -8.24 10.12 11.47
N TYR A 204 -7.86 8.89 11.14
CA TYR A 204 -6.51 8.41 11.28
C TYR A 204 -5.90 8.06 9.91
N GLU A 205 -5.09 8.99 9.42
CA GLU A 205 -4.27 8.83 8.22
C GLU A 205 -2.80 9.02 8.56
N THR A 206 -1.93 8.20 7.98
CA THR A 206 -0.48 8.32 8.19
C THR A 206 0.10 9.46 7.35
N PHE A 207 -0.43 9.66 6.14
CA PHE A 207 0.05 10.67 5.20
C PHE A 207 -1.12 11.51 4.65
N PRO A 208 -0.90 12.80 4.36
CA PRO A 208 0.34 13.54 4.61
C PRO A 208 0.62 13.72 6.12
N VAL A 209 1.87 13.98 6.46
CA VAL A 209 2.30 14.24 7.84
C VAL A 209 2.09 15.72 8.13
N TRP A 210 1.06 16.01 8.91
CA TRP A 210 0.55 17.37 9.11
C TRP A 210 1.56 18.35 9.70
N ASN A 211 2.47 17.87 10.55
CA ASN A 211 3.50 18.67 11.21
C ASN A 211 4.86 18.66 10.49
N LEU A 212 4.92 18.14 9.26
CA LEU A 212 6.07 18.32 8.37
C LEU A 212 5.76 19.39 7.31
N PRO A 213 6.75 20.14 6.82
CA PRO A 213 6.54 21.11 5.75
C PRO A 213 5.91 20.49 4.49
N LEU A 214 5.14 21.30 3.75
CA LEU A 214 4.51 20.87 2.50
C LEU A 214 5.50 20.26 1.50
N LYS A 215 6.68 20.89 1.36
CA LYS A 215 7.75 20.46 0.45
C LYS A 215 8.70 19.41 1.07
N HIS A 216 8.37 18.87 2.23
CA HIS A 216 9.18 17.82 2.85
C HIS A 216 9.11 16.55 1.98
N PRO A 217 10.23 15.88 1.65
CA PRO A 217 10.23 14.68 0.81
C PRO A 217 9.25 13.59 1.25
N VAL A 218 9.02 13.43 2.56
CA VAL A 218 8.02 12.49 3.11
C VAL A 218 6.61 12.79 2.57
N ASN A 219 6.20 14.06 2.57
CA ASN A 219 4.88 14.47 2.06
C ASN A 219 4.85 14.35 0.53
N ILE A 220 5.92 14.72 -0.17
CA ILE A 220 6.00 14.58 -1.63
C ILE A 220 6.00 13.10 -2.06
N ALA A 221 6.57 12.19 -1.26
CA ALA A 221 6.52 10.75 -1.51
C ALA A 221 5.09 10.20 -1.42
N TYR A 222 4.26 10.76 -0.53
CA TYR A 222 2.83 10.46 -0.50
C TYR A 222 2.13 10.94 -1.78
N GLU A 223 2.36 12.18 -2.21
CA GLU A 223 1.80 12.72 -3.45
C GLU A 223 2.21 11.90 -4.68
N ALA A 224 3.48 11.48 -4.74
CA ALA A 224 3.99 10.55 -5.75
C ALA A 224 3.29 9.17 -5.70
N ALA A 225 2.84 8.74 -4.52
CA ALA A 225 2.13 7.48 -4.34
C ALA A 225 0.63 7.55 -4.67
N THR A 226 0.06 8.76 -4.82
CA THR A 226 -1.36 9.03 -5.04
C THR A 226 -1.64 9.85 -6.30
N VAL A 227 -0.69 9.91 -7.25
CA VAL A 227 -0.85 10.65 -8.52
C VAL A 227 -2.09 10.23 -9.31
N ASP A 228 -2.53 8.98 -9.18
CA ASP A 228 -3.73 8.41 -9.80
C ASP A 228 -5.02 8.84 -9.07
N LEU A 229 -4.96 9.02 -7.75
CA LEU A 229 -6.08 9.48 -6.93
C LEU A 229 -6.28 11.00 -6.98
N LYS A 230 -5.30 11.72 -7.56
CA LYS A 230 -5.26 13.18 -7.64
C LYS A 230 -5.31 13.86 -6.28
N ASP A 231 -4.85 13.17 -5.24
CA ASP A 231 -4.68 13.75 -3.91
C ASP A 231 -3.42 14.63 -3.95
N VAL A 232 -3.61 15.93 -3.69
CA VAL A 232 -2.55 16.96 -3.74
C VAL A 232 -2.38 17.54 -2.36
N ASN A 233 -1.14 17.56 -1.86
CA ASN A 233 -0.85 18.15 -0.56
C ASN A 233 -1.04 19.66 -0.61
N MET A 234 -1.60 20.22 0.47
CA MET A 234 -1.91 21.64 0.58
C MET A 234 -1.66 22.11 2.02
N ILE A 235 -1.43 23.41 2.19
CA ILE A 235 -1.49 24.02 3.52
C ILE A 235 -2.95 24.03 3.96
N ASP A 236 -3.19 23.59 5.19
CA ASP A 236 -4.50 23.69 5.83
C ASP A 236 -4.78 25.16 6.16
N SER A 237 -5.51 25.83 5.27
CA SER A 237 -5.87 27.24 5.45
C SER A 237 -6.75 27.47 6.68
N PHE A 238 -7.56 26.48 7.07
CA PHE A 238 -8.43 26.60 8.24
C PHE A 238 -7.62 26.56 9.54
N HIS A 239 -6.63 25.67 9.63
CA HIS A 239 -5.75 25.60 10.78
C HIS A 239 -4.89 26.86 10.92
N LEU A 240 -4.39 27.36 9.78
CA LEU A 240 -3.62 28.60 9.74
C LEU A 240 -4.45 29.82 10.17
N GLU A 241 -5.71 29.91 9.75
CA GLU A 241 -6.61 31.00 10.15
C GLU A 241 -6.99 30.94 11.63
N ALA A 242 -7.30 29.75 12.15
CA ALA A 242 -7.73 29.55 13.52
C ALA A 242 -6.60 29.70 14.55
N TYR A 243 -5.39 29.23 14.22
CA TYR A 243 -4.30 29.09 15.19
C TYR A 243 -3.03 29.86 14.81
N GLY A 244 -2.91 30.36 13.57
CA GLY A 244 -1.68 30.97 13.07
C GLY A 244 -0.57 29.96 12.78
N GLU A 245 -0.88 28.65 12.79
CA GLU A 245 0.06 27.56 12.60
C GLU A 245 -0.09 26.93 11.21
N SER A 246 1.02 26.77 10.49
CA SER A 246 1.03 26.18 9.16
C SER A 246 1.16 24.66 9.24
N THR A 247 0.12 23.95 8.83
CA THR A 247 0.07 22.49 8.80
C THR A 247 -0.28 21.98 7.40
N VAL A 248 0.03 20.70 7.15
CA VAL A 248 -0.21 20.07 5.84
C VAL A 248 -1.43 19.16 5.90
N ASN A 249 -2.32 19.36 4.95
CA ASN A 249 -3.43 18.45 4.66
C ASN A 249 -3.46 18.20 3.14
N TYR A 250 -4.57 17.75 2.58
CA TYR A 250 -4.71 17.54 1.14
C TYR A 250 -6.06 18.02 0.63
N ASN A 251 -6.12 18.33 -0.66
CA ASN A 251 -7.23 19.04 -1.30
C ASN A 251 -8.62 18.49 -0.96
N ARG A 252 -8.82 17.16 -1.01
CA ARG A 252 -10.13 16.54 -0.80
C ARG A 252 -10.69 16.80 0.61
N ASP A 253 -9.85 16.71 1.62
CA ASP A 253 -10.26 16.92 3.01
C ASP A 253 -10.51 18.41 3.29
N ILE A 254 -9.65 19.29 2.77
CA ILE A 254 -9.83 20.75 2.85
C ILE A 254 -11.14 21.17 2.16
N GLU A 255 -11.41 20.67 0.96
CA GLU A 255 -12.64 20.98 0.20
C GLU A 255 -13.90 20.50 0.91
N LEU A 256 -13.85 19.32 1.56
CA LEU A 256 -15.00 18.74 2.26
C LEU A 256 -15.23 19.31 3.66
N PHE A 257 -14.21 19.91 4.28
CA PHE A 257 -14.25 20.34 5.68
C PHE A 257 -15.45 21.26 6.03
N PRO A 258 -15.78 22.31 5.26
CA PRO A 258 -16.89 23.19 5.61
C PRO A 258 -18.23 22.46 5.68
N VAL A 259 -18.41 21.45 4.81
CA VAL A 259 -19.62 20.62 4.78
C VAL A 259 -19.61 19.66 5.96
N LEU A 260 -18.48 19.03 6.26
CA LEU A 260 -18.34 18.12 7.39
C LEU A 260 -18.56 18.81 8.73
N LYS A 261 -18.00 20.01 8.91
CA LYS A 261 -18.23 20.85 10.09
C LYS A 261 -19.72 21.09 10.32
N LYS A 262 -20.45 21.52 9.27
CA LYS A 262 -21.91 21.75 9.33
C LYS A 262 -22.72 20.47 9.62
N ILE A 263 -22.32 19.33 9.05
CA ILE A 263 -22.99 18.06 9.31
C ILE A 263 -22.83 17.68 10.79
N ILE A 264 -21.61 17.79 11.33
CA ILE A 264 -21.33 17.50 12.74
C ILE A 264 -22.14 18.44 13.64
N GLU A 265 -22.11 19.75 13.39
CA GLU A 265 -22.86 20.75 14.16
C GLU A 265 -24.37 20.51 14.13
N LYS A 266 -24.92 20.12 12.97
CA LYS A 266 -26.34 19.79 12.86
C LYS A 266 -26.70 18.49 13.59
N ILE A 267 -25.81 17.51 13.62
CA ILE A 267 -26.00 16.27 14.39
C ILE A 267 -25.95 16.55 15.88
N THR A 268 -24.95 17.31 16.36
CA THR A 268 -24.72 17.53 17.79
C THR A 268 -25.61 18.62 18.38
N GLY A 269 -26.03 19.59 17.57
CA GLY A 269 -26.72 20.79 18.02
C GLY A 269 -25.79 21.84 18.66
N GLU A 270 -24.47 21.62 18.58
CA GLU A 270 -23.43 22.44 19.21
C GLU A 270 -22.36 22.84 18.17
N GLU A 271 -21.57 23.87 18.47
CA GLU A 271 -20.43 24.25 17.63
C GLU A 271 -19.41 23.09 17.54
N SER A 272 -18.84 22.88 16.35
CA SER A 272 -17.86 21.82 16.18
C SER A 272 -16.59 22.09 16.98
N MET A 273 -16.08 21.07 17.67
CA MET A 273 -14.75 21.14 18.28
C MET A 273 -13.61 21.25 17.26
N PHE A 274 -13.88 20.96 15.98
CA PHE A 274 -12.88 21.01 14.92
C PHE A 274 -12.94 22.36 14.21
N GLN A 275 -11.82 23.08 14.22
CA GLN A 275 -11.67 24.31 13.44
C GLN A 275 -10.95 24.07 12.12
N SER A 276 -10.39 22.87 11.93
CA SER A 276 -9.68 22.46 10.72
C SER A 276 -9.71 20.93 10.50
N PRO A 277 -9.43 20.46 9.27
CA PRO A 277 -9.10 19.05 9.00
C PRO A 277 -7.96 18.50 9.85
N THR A 278 -6.97 19.34 10.16
CA THR A 278 -5.86 18.95 11.05
C THR A 278 -6.36 18.54 12.43
N ASP A 279 -7.34 19.27 13.01
CA ASP A 279 -7.91 18.94 14.32
C ASP A 279 -8.70 17.62 14.31
N MET A 280 -9.38 17.34 13.20
CA MET A 280 -10.10 16.07 12.97
C MET A 280 -9.16 14.86 12.96
N GLY A 281 -7.90 15.09 12.59
CA GLY A 281 -6.84 14.11 12.57
C GLY A 281 -6.42 13.64 13.96
N VAL A 282 -6.02 12.36 14.06
CA VAL A 282 -5.35 11.81 15.26
C VAL A 282 -3.91 11.38 15.00
N ASN A 283 -3.33 11.73 13.86
CA ASN A 283 -2.02 11.24 13.44
C ASN A 283 -0.86 11.83 14.28
N ARG A 284 0.01 10.96 14.80
CA ARG A 284 1.23 11.31 15.53
C ARG A 284 2.51 10.82 14.84
N VAL A 285 2.44 10.39 13.58
CA VAL A 285 3.60 9.77 12.91
C VAL A 285 4.82 10.69 12.85
N GLY A 286 4.67 12.00 12.64
CA GLY A 286 5.79 12.93 12.55
C GLY A 286 6.66 12.97 13.81
N PHE A 287 6.11 12.66 14.98
CA PHE A 287 6.83 12.67 16.25
C PHE A 287 7.73 11.45 16.46
N GLY A 288 7.53 10.39 15.66
CA GLY A 288 8.42 9.23 15.61
C GLY A 288 9.69 9.45 14.80
N ILE A 289 9.81 10.56 14.06
CA ILE A 289 11.02 10.86 13.29
C ILE A 289 12.15 11.25 14.25
N VAL A 290 13.27 10.54 14.18
CA VAL A 290 14.48 10.75 15.01
C VAL A 290 15.69 11.18 14.20
N ASP A 291 15.66 11.02 12.88
CA ASP A 291 16.70 11.48 11.94
C ASP A 291 16.02 11.95 10.64
N ASP A 292 15.94 13.27 10.45
CA ASP A 292 15.28 13.90 9.30
C ASP A 292 16.00 13.57 7.98
N ASP A 293 17.33 13.56 7.98
CA ASP A 293 18.12 13.29 6.78
C ASP A 293 17.91 11.85 6.29
N ALA A 294 17.81 10.90 7.21
CA ALA A 294 17.54 9.50 6.88
C ALA A 294 16.15 9.31 6.24
N VAL A 295 15.10 9.95 6.78
CA VAL A 295 13.75 9.86 6.20
C VAL A 295 13.65 10.64 4.87
N ARG A 296 14.40 11.73 4.71
CA ARG A 296 14.48 12.49 3.46
C ARG A 296 15.06 11.64 2.32
N GLU A 297 16.21 11.03 2.55
CA GLU A 297 16.86 10.17 1.56
C GLU A 297 15.94 9.00 1.17
N ALA A 298 15.36 8.32 2.16
CA ALA A 298 14.47 7.19 1.91
C ALA A 298 13.20 7.59 1.14
N SER A 299 12.66 8.77 1.43
CA SER A 299 11.52 9.35 0.70
C SER A 299 11.87 9.69 -0.75
N ILE A 300 13.06 10.24 -1.01
CA ILE A 300 13.55 10.52 -2.37
C ILE A 300 13.63 9.23 -3.18
N GLN A 301 14.20 8.17 -2.60
CA GLN A 301 14.27 6.87 -3.25
C GLN A 301 12.87 6.27 -3.52
N GLU A 302 11.91 6.47 -2.61
CA GLU A 302 10.50 6.08 -2.84
C GLU A 302 9.88 6.89 -4.00
N ILE A 303 10.16 8.19 -4.13
CA ILE A 303 9.66 9.02 -5.23
C ILE A 303 10.18 8.52 -6.58
N ILE A 304 11.47 8.20 -6.70
CA ILE A 304 12.05 7.62 -7.92
C ILE A 304 11.41 6.25 -8.22
N ARG A 305 11.18 5.44 -7.18
CA ARG A 305 10.47 4.16 -7.32
C ARG A 305 9.05 4.34 -7.84
N ARG A 306 8.32 5.35 -7.36
CA ARG A 306 6.98 5.71 -7.84
C ARG A 306 7.01 6.20 -9.27
N TYR A 307 8.02 6.97 -9.67
CA TYR A 307 8.22 7.37 -11.06
C TYR A 307 8.26 6.17 -12.00
N TYR A 308 9.14 5.20 -11.74
CA TYR A 308 9.24 3.98 -12.57
C TYR A 308 7.95 3.16 -12.55
N LYS A 309 7.31 3.02 -11.39
CA LYS A 309 6.02 2.33 -11.32
C LYS A 309 4.96 3.01 -12.19
N THR A 310 4.83 4.33 -12.10
CA THR A 310 3.81 5.10 -12.83
C THR A 310 4.00 4.99 -14.34
N ILE A 311 5.24 5.09 -14.85
CA ILE A 311 5.50 4.95 -16.29
C ILE A 311 5.28 3.50 -16.79
N CYS A 312 5.57 2.50 -15.97
CA CYS A 312 5.26 1.09 -16.29
C CYS A 312 3.74 0.84 -16.28
N ASP A 313 3.01 1.36 -15.30
CA ASP A 313 1.56 1.19 -15.21
C ASP A 313 0.84 1.91 -16.36
N TYR A 314 1.34 3.08 -16.79
CA TYR A 314 0.89 3.73 -18.03
C TYR A 314 1.15 2.86 -19.26
N LYS A 315 2.35 2.26 -19.37
CA LYS A 315 2.69 1.33 -20.47
C LYS A 315 1.81 0.07 -20.48
N LYS A 316 1.39 -0.39 -19.29
CA LYS A 316 0.44 -1.50 -19.07
C LYS A 316 -1.02 -1.11 -19.39
N GLY A 317 -1.31 0.16 -19.63
CA GLY A 317 -2.67 0.66 -19.89
C GLY A 317 -3.51 0.83 -18.63
N ASN A 318 -2.88 0.81 -17.45
CA ASN A 318 -3.55 0.91 -16.15
C ASN A 318 -3.73 2.35 -15.66
N LEU A 319 -2.95 3.29 -16.21
CA LEU A 319 -2.97 4.71 -15.85
C LEU A 319 -3.13 5.58 -17.08
N ASP A 320 -3.60 6.81 -16.86
CA ASP A 320 -3.67 7.83 -17.89
C ASP A 320 -2.36 8.62 -18.02
N LYS A 321 -2.29 9.44 -19.06
CA LYS A 321 -1.13 10.31 -19.30
C LYS A 321 -1.01 11.41 -18.23
N GLU A 322 -2.13 11.85 -17.66
CA GLU A 322 -2.14 12.90 -16.63
C GLU A 322 -1.35 12.47 -15.39
N ALA A 323 -1.50 11.22 -14.94
CA ALA A 323 -0.72 10.68 -13.83
C ALA A 323 0.79 10.68 -14.11
N VAL A 324 1.20 10.35 -15.34
CA VAL A 324 2.61 10.40 -15.77
C VAL A 324 3.15 11.82 -15.78
N ASP A 325 2.39 12.77 -16.33
CA ASP A 325 2.80 14.16 -16.42
C ASP A 325 2.95 14.78 -15.02
N ARG A 326 2.03 14.49 -14.09
CA ARG A 326 2.16 14.88 -12.67
C ARG A 326 3.40 14.28 -12.01
N MET A 327 3.65 12.99 -12.21
CA MET A 327 4.82 12.32 -11.65
C MET A 327 6.14 12.92 -12.19
N LYS A 328 6.18 13.32 -13.46
CA LYS A 328 7.33 14.06 -14.03
C LYS A 328 7.51 15.42 -13.38
N MET A 329 6.43 16.17 -13.17
CA MET A 329 6.49 17.46 -12.47
C MET A 329 7.04 17.32 -11.04
N ILE A 330 6.66 16.25 -10.32
CA ILE A 330 7.22 15.95 -8.99
C ILE A 330 8.73 15.71 -9.06
N MET A 331 9.18 14.87 -10.01
CA MET A 331 10.62 14.58 -10.20
C MET A 331 11.40 15.86 -10.54
N GLU A 332 10.92 16.63 -11.52
CA GLU A 332 11.55 17.89 -11.95
C GLU A 332 11.56 18.94 -10.83
N GLY A 333 10.47 19.06 -10.07
CA GLY A 333 10.34 19.99 -8.96
C GLY A 333 11.30 19.73 -7.80
N LEU A 334 11.78 18.49 -7.68
CA LEU A 334 12.83 18.09 -6.72
C LEU A 334 14.22 17.98 -7.36
N GLY A 335 14.36 18.21 -8.67
CA GLY A 335 15.62 18.06 -9.39
C GLY A 335 16.11 16.61 -9.51
N LEU A 336 15.20 15.64 -9.41
CA LEU A 336 15.51 14.21 -9.41
C LEU A 336 15.55 13.63 -10.83
N LYS A 337 16.38 12.61 -11.00
CA LYS A 337 16.51 11.79 -12.19
C LYS A 337 16.28 10.31 -11.86
N GLY A 338 15.92 9.51 -12.84
CA GLY A 338 15.78 8.06 -12.64
C GLY A 338 17.11 7.42 -12.21
N GLU A 339 18.21 7.96 -12.74
CA GLU A 339 19.59 7.54 -12.49
C GLU A 339 20.08 7.83 -11.07
N ASP A 340 19.37 8.64 -10.28
CA ASP A 340 19.66 8.85 -8.85
C ASP A 340 19.38 7.58 -8.01
N ARG A 341 18.73 6.58 -8.61
CA ARG A 341 18.65 5.21 -8.08
C ARG A 341 19.76 4.36 -8.70
N GLU A 342 20.77 4.00 -7.90
CA GLU A 342 21.98 3.33 -8.40
C GLU A 342 21.73 2.02 -9.15
N ALA A 343 20.71 1.23 -8.78
CA ALA A 343 20.36 0.00 -9.48
C ALA A 343 20.03 0.22 -10.97
N VAL A 344 19.52 1.41 -11.33
CA VAL A 344 19.25 1.81 -12.73
C VAL A 344 20.56 1.89 -13.51
N ASN A 345 21.57 2.53 -12.93
CA ASN A 345 22.89 2.67 -13.56
C ASN A 345 23.54 1.29 -13.78
N VAL A 346 23.44 0.40 -12.79
CA VAL A 346 23.95 -0.98 -12.88
C VAL A 346 23.30 -1.74 -14.04
N ALA A 347 21.97 -1.68 -14.13
CA ALA A 347 21.22 -2.41 -15.16
C ALA A 347 21.52 -1.90 -16.57
N ARG A 348 21.55 -0.58 -16.75
CA ARG A 348 21.78 0.04 -18.07
C ARG A 348 23.23 -0.09 -18.53
N ALA A 349 24.21 0.08 -17.63
CA ALA A 349 25.62 -0.14 -17.96
C ALA A 349 25.90 -1.60 -18.38
N TYR A 350 25.19 -2.56 -17.78
CA TYR A 350 25.27 -3.96 -18.19
C TYR A 350 24.79 -4.16 -19.64
N VAL A 351 23.60 -3.62 -19.97
CA VAL A 351 23.05 -3.72 -21.33
C VAL A 351 23.94 -3.02 -22.35
N GLU A 352 24.44 -1.82 -22.03
CA GLU A 352 25.32 -1.04 -22.92
C GLU A 352 26.64 -1.77 -23.22
N SER A 353 27.25 -2.40 -22.22
CA SER A 353 28.52 -3.11 -22.38
C SER A 353 28.42 -4.46 -23.10
N HIS A 354 27.29 -5.17 -22.96
CA HIS A 354 27.14 -6.53 -23.48
C HIS A 354 26.42 -6.58 -24.83
N CYS A 355 25.88 -5.46 -25.30
CA CYS A 355 25.13 -5.36 -26.55
C CYS A 355 25.48 -4.08 -27.34
N PRO A 356 26.71 -3.96 -27.86
CA PRO A 356 27.17 -2.78 -28.59
C PRO A 356 26.54 -2.60 -29.98
N ASN A 357 25.90 -3.64 -30.51
CA ASN A 357 25.23 -3.61 -31.81
C ASN A 357 23.72 -3.38 -31.61
N ASN A 358 23.27 -2.21 -32.06
CA ASN A 358 21.94 -1.56 -31.99
C ASN A 358 20.69 -2.38 -32.42
N ASP A 359 20.64 -3.69 -32.26
CA ASP A 359 19.35 -4.41 -32.26
C ASP A 359 18.68 -4.23 -30.88
N ASN A 360 18.12 -3.03 -30.70
CA ASN A 360 17.51 -2.51 -29.47
C ASN A 360 16.38 -3.36 -28.87
N SER A 361 15.96 -4.45 -29.51
CA SER A 361 14.87 -5.30 -29.06
C SER A 361 15.31 -6.59 -28.35
N ALA A 362 16.60 -6.97 -28.39
CA ALA A 362 17.06 -8.27 -27.88
C ALA A 362 17.88 -8.21 -26.59
N CYS A 363 18.47 -7.06 -26.25
CA CYS A 363 19.33 -6.96 -25.08
C CYS A 363 18.59 -6.48 -23.84
N GLN A 364 18.41 -7.39 -22.89
CA GLN A 364 17.70 -7.15 -21.64
C GLN A 364 18.65 -7.46 -20.48
N GLY A 365 18.54 -6.70 -19.40
CA GLY A 365 19.37 -6.87 -18.23
C GLY A 365 18.65 -6.52 -16.95
N LEU A 366 19.10 -7.12 -15.85
CA LEU A 366 18.73 -6.70 -14.51
C LEU A 366 19.99 -6.29 -13.75
N GLY A 367 19.93 -5.15 -13.10
CA GLY A 367 20.96 -4.67 -12.17
C GLY A 367 20.44 -4.70 -10.75
N MET A 368 21.30 -5.05 -9.79
CA MET A 368 20.99 -5.08 -8.37
C MET A 368 22.16 -4.50 -7.56
N VAL A 369 21.83 -3.80 -6.49
CA VAL A 369 22.78 -3.27 -5.50
C VAL A 369 22.46 -3.94 -4.16
N LEU A 370 23.45 -4.67 -3.64
CA LEU A 370 23.38 -5.32 -2.34
C LEU A 370 23.48 -4.29 -1.20
N GLU A 371 23.08 -4.66 0.02
CA GLU A 371 23.15 -3.74 1.17
C GLU A 371 24.57 -3.25 1.48
N ASP A 372 25.59 -4.03 1.12
CA ASP A 372 27.01 -3.66 1.26
C ASP A 372 27.57 -2.85 0.07
N GLY A 373 26.71 -2.48 -0.90
CA GLY A 373 27.06 -1.68 -2.06
C GLY A 373 27.64 -2.48 -3.24
N ARG A 374 27.84 -3.81 -3.12
CA ARG A 374 28.26 -4.63 -4.25
C ARG A 374 27.19 -4.64 -5.34
N LYS A 375 27.66 -4.58 -6.59
CA LYS A 375 26.82 -4.52 -7.79
C LYS A 375 26.69 -5.91 -8.40
N VAL A 376 25.48 -6.30 -8.73
CA VAL A 376 25.14 -7.61 -9.30
C VAL A 376 24.33 -7.40 -10.56
N THR A 377 24.58 -8.24 -11.57
CA THR A 377 23.83 -8.20 -12.83
C THR A 377 23.22 -9.55 -13.14
N GLY A 378 22.07 -9.55 -13.80
CA GLY A 378 21.37 -10.74 -14.29
C GLY A 378 21.15 -10.66 -15.79
N LYS A 379 21.61 -11.70 -16.50
CA LYS A 379 21.46 -11.84 -17.95
C LYS A 379 20.14 -12.51 -18.31
N PHE A 380 19.48 -12.04 -19.35
CA PHE A 380 18.43 -12.81 -20.03
C PHE A 380 19.04 -13.81 -21.00
N SER A 381 18.75 -15.10 -20.80
CA SER A 381 19.34 -16.21 -21.56
C SER A 381 18.27 -17.23 -21.98
N ASP A 382 18.65 -18.17 -22.84
CA ASP A 382 17.79 -19.29 -23.23
C ASP A 382 17.46 -20.22 -22.05
N THR A 383 18.29 -20.22 -21.00
CA THR A 383 18.09 -21.07 -19.80
C THR A 383 17.20 -20.38 -18.77
N MET A 384 17.46 -19.11 -18.47
CA MET A 384 16.72 -18.36 -17.44
C MET A 384 16.68 -16.86 -17.74
N ASN A 385 15.68 -16.19 -17.17
CA ASN A 385 15.52 -14.74 -17.30
C ASN A 385 16.47 -13.95 -16.38
N GLY A 386 16.52 -12.62 -16.57
CA GLY A 386 17.41 -11.76 -15.79
C GLY A 386 17.10 -11.72 -14.30
N ALA A 387 15.84 -11.90 -13.90
CA ALA A 387 15.44 -11.95 -12.49
C ALA A 387 16.06 -13.16 -11.77
N ALA A 388 15.90 -14.34 -12.35
CA ALA A 388 16.48 -15.57 -11.83
C ALA A 388 18.01 -15.52 -11.79
N ALA A 389 18.64 -15.05 -12.87
CA ALA A 389 20.09 -14.91 -12.97
C ALA A 389 20.66 -13.95 -11.91
N ALA A 390 20.02 -12.79 -11.72
CA ALA A 390 20.46 -11.83 -10.72
C ALA A 390 20.36 -12.37 -9.30
N ILE A 391 19.30 -13.10 -8.96
CA ILE A 391 19.14 -13.75 -7.64
C ILE A 391 20.26 -14.76 -7.42
N LEU A 392 20.55 -15.64 -8.39
CA LEU A 392 21.64 -16.62 -8.27
C LEU A 392 23.00 -15.95 -8.10
N ASN A 393 23.29 -14.92 -8.90
CA ASN A 393 24.55 -14.20 -8.82
C ASN A 393 24.69 -13.46 -7.48
N ALA A 394 23.60 -12.88 -6.98
CA ALA A 394 23.58 -12.20 -5.69
C ALA A 394 23.88 -13.18 -4.53
N VAL A 395 23.22 -14.34 -4.50
CA VAL A 395 23.49 -15.32 -3.43
C VAL A 395 24.88 -15.93 -3.53
N LYS A 396 25.45 -16.10 -4.73
CA LYS A 396 26.86 -16.52 -4.88
C LYS A 396 27.80 -15.49 -4.25
N ILE A 397 27.61 -14.21 -4.58
CA ILE A 397 28.41 -13.10 -4.04
C ILE A 397 28.28 -13.00 -2.52
N LEU A 398 27.06 -13.12 -1.97
CA LEU A 398 26.79 -13.11 -0.53
C LEU A 398 27.35 -14.35 0.20
N ALA A 399 27.48 -15.47 -0.50
CA ALA A 399 28.05 -16.70 0.00
C ALA A 399 29.56 -16.84 -0.27
N ASP A 400 30.20 -15.85 -0.90
CA ASP A 400 31.61 -15.93 -1.34
C ASP A 400 31.89 -17.18 -2.21
N ILE A 401 30.92 -17.55 -3.05
CA ILE A 401 31.02 -18.67 -3.98
C ILE A 401 31.56 -18.14 -5.31
N ASN A 402 32.61 -18.80 -5.81
CA ASN A 402 33.23 -18.45 -7.09
C ASN A 402 32.20 -18.48 -8.25
N ASP A 403 32.33 -17.53 -9.18
CA ASP A 403 31.39 -17.39 -10.28
C ASP A 403 31.35 -18.59 -11.25
N ASP A 404 32.44 -19.34 -11.37
CA ASP A 404 32.48 -20.53 -12.22
C ASP A 404 31.72 -21.74 -11.63
N ILE A 405 31.27 -21.65 -10.37
CA ILE A 405 30.57 -22.75 -9.70
C ILE A 405 29.07 -22.70 -10.05
N HIS A 406 28.60 -23.77 -10.69
CA HIS A 406 27.17 -24.00 -10.91
C HIS A 406 26.48 -24.43 -9.62
N LEU A 407 25.58 -23.58 -9.11
CA LEU A 407 24.73 -23.93 -7.96
C LEU A 407 23.69 -24.98 -8.32
N ILE A 408 23.19 -24.95 -9.55
CA ILE A 408 22.17 -25.86 -10.07
C ILE A 408 22.76 -26.59 -11.26
N SER A 409 22.78 -27.93 -11.21
CA SER A 409 23.27 -28.74 -12.32
C SER A 409 22.35 -28.61 -13.54
N PRO A 410 22.87 -28.57 -14.77
CA PRO A 410 22.06 -28.65 -15.99
C PRO A 410 21.07 -29.82 -16.00
N LEU A 411 21.43 -30.95 -15.36
CA LEU A 411 20.55 -32.12 -15.22
C LEU A 411 19.26 -31.85 -14.43
N VAL A 412 19.23 -30.78 -13.62
CA VAL A 412 18.04 -30.33 -12.87
C VAL A 412 17.24 -29.31 -13.70
N LEU A 413 17.91 -28.47 -14.47
CA LEU A 413 17.26 -27.41 -15.27
C LEU A 413 16.62 -27.95 -16.55
N GLU A 414 17.31 -28.85 -17.26
CA GLU A 414 16.86 -29.41 -18.55
C GLU A 414 15.48 -30.08 -18.48
N PRO A 415 15.14 -30.90 -17.45
CA PRO A 415 13.81 -31.47 -17.34
C PRO A 415 12.70 -30.42 -17.21
N ILE A 416 12.95 -29.32 -16.50
CA ILE A 416 11.97 -28.23 -16.31
C ILE A 416 11.75 -27.48 -17.64
N ILE A 417 12.85 -27.15 -18.31
CA ILE A 417 12.84 -26.54 -19.64
C ILE A 417 12.10 -27.44 -20.65
N ASN A 418 12.40 -28.74 -20.65
CA ASN A 418 11.77 -29.73 -21.51
C ASN A 418 10.26 -29.87 -21.23
N LEU A 419 9.85 -29.86 -19.95
CA LEU A 419 8.45 -29.85 -19.55
C LEU A 419 7.72 -28.63 -20.14
N LYS A 420 8.27 -27.42 -19.95
CA LYS A 420 7.68 -26.18 -20.48
C LYS A 420 7.56 -26.23 -22.02
N LYS A 421 8.65 -26.60 -22.69
CA LYS A 421 8.73 -26.57 -24.16
C LYS A 421 7.90 -27.65 -24.82
N ASN A 422 8.08 -28.91 -24.43
CA ASN A 422 7.61 -30.06 -25.20
C ASN A 422 6.33 -30.70 -24.63
N VAL A 423 5.99 -30.47 -23.35
CA VAL A 423 4.78 -31.03 -22.73
C VAL A 423 3.70 -29.97 -22.58
N LEU A 424 4.05 -28.82 -22.00
CA LEU A 424 3.13 -27.70 -21.78
C LEU A 424 2.99 -26.79 -23.01
N ASN A 425 3.87 -26.95 -24.01
CA ASN A 425 3.90 -26.16 -25.25
C ASN A 425 3.95 -24.64 -24.98
N SER A 426 4.62 -24.24 -23.90
CA SER A 426 4.81 -22.83 -23.55
C SER A 426 5.75 -22.14 -24.54
N ARG A 427 5.43 -20.92 -24.99
CA ARG A 427 6.37 -20.17 -25.84
C ARG A 427 7.50 -19.56 -25.05
N ASN A 428 7.25 -19.18 -23.79
CA ASN A 428 8.29 -18.75 -22.86
C ASN A 428 8.89 -19.97 -22.14
N VAL A 429 10.05 -20.41 -22.62
CA VAL A 429 10.74 -21.61 -22.12
C VAL A 429 11.78 -21.26 -21.04
N SER A 430 12.34 -20.05 -21.06
CA SER A 430 13.31 -19.61 -20.07
C SER A 430 12.73 -19.70 -18.66
N LEU A 431 13.57 -20.11 -17.71
CA LEU A 431 13.16 -20.27 -16.33
C LEU A 431 13.02 -18.91 -15.63
N ASN A 432 11.93 -18.76 -14.88
CA ASN A 432 11.67 -17.59 -14.05
C ASN A 432 12.29 -17.73 -12.64
N ALA A 433 12.21 -16.68 -11.83
CA ALA A 433 12.79 -16.67 -10.50
C ALA A 433 12.21 -17.75 -9.57
N GLU A 434 10.92 -18.05 -9.67
CA GLU A 434 10.26 -19.06 -8.85
C GLU A 434 10.75 -20.47 -9.21
N GLU A 435 10.81 -20.78 -10.50
CA GLU A 435 11.31 -22.06 -11.03
C GLU A 435 12.78 -22.30 -10.64
N VAL A 436 13.62 -21.26 -10.74
CA VAL A 436 15.03 -21.34 -10.36
C VAL A 436 15.21 -21.50 -8.85
N LEU A 437 14.42 -20.83 -8.02
CA LEU A 437 14.47 -21.01 -6.56
C LEU A 437 14.02 -22.41 -6.14
N MET A 438 12.99 -22.98 -6.79
CA MET A 438 12.60 -24.36 -6.57
C MET A 438 13.73 -25.34 -6.96
N ALA A 439 14.33 -25.15 -8.13
CA ALA A 439 15.45 -25.97 -8.58
C ALA A 439 16.68 -25.85 -7.66
N LEU A 440 16.97 -24.64 -7.15
CA LEU A 440 18.03 -24.40 -6.16
C LEU A 440 17.74 -25.14 -4.86
N SER A 441 16.50 -25.07 -4.36
CA SER A 441 16.08 -25.76 -3.14
C SER A 441 16.17 -27.29 -3.26
N ILE A 442 15.85 -27.85 -4.44
CA ILE A 442 16.01 -29.28 -4.70
C ILE A 442 17.50 -29.65 -4.77
N SER A 443 18.31 -28.83 -5.44
CA SER A 443 19.76 -29.04 -5.55
C SER A 443 20.46 -28.99 -4.19
N ALA A 444 19.95 -28.18 -3.25
CA ALA A 444 20.47 -28.09 -1.89
C ALA A 444 20.40 -29.40 -1.09
N VAL A 445 19.61 -30.39 -1.53
CA VAL A 445 19.55 -31.72 -0.89
C VAL A 445 20.85 -32.50 -1.07
N THR A 446 21.51 -32.35 -2.22
CA THR A 446 22.70 -33.15 -2.59
C THR A 446 23.94 -32.29 -2.84
N ASN A 447 23.79 -30.96 -2.96
CA ASN A 447 24.88 -30.01 -3.16
C ASN A 447 25.02 -29.07 -1.95
N PRO A 448 26.04 -29.26 -1.08
CA PRO A 448 26.28 -28.39 0.08
C PRO A 448 26.50 -26.92 -0.30
N VAL A 449 27.06 -26.64 -1.48
CA VAL A 449 27.28 -25.26 -1.97
C VAL A 449 25.95 -24.60 -2.31
N ALA A 450 25.03 -25.33 -2.95
CA ALA A 450 23.67 -24.85 -3.21
C ALA A 450 22.90 -24.61 -1.91
N LYS A 451 23.05 -25.50 -0.91
CA LYS A 451 22.47 -25.30 0.42
C LYS A 451 22.96 -24.03 1.08
N TYR A 452 24.27 -23.78 1.02
CA TYR A 452 24.86 -22.57 1.57
C TYR A 452 24.34 -21.31 0.87
N ALA A 453 24.11 -21.34 -0.46
CA ALA A 453 23.51 -20.24 -1.19
C ALA A 453 22.05 -19.97 -0.80
N VAL A 454 21.24 -21.02 -0.59
CA VAL A 454 19.86 -20.89 -0.09
C VAL A 454 19.82 -20.17 1.26
N ASP A 455 20.76 -20.48 2.15
CA ASP A 455 20.83 -19.86 3.49
C ASP A 455 21.19 -18.36 3.44
N LYS A 456 21.59 -17.83 2.27
CA LYS A 456 21.84 -16.39 2.05
C LYS A 456 20.66 -15.63 1.45
N LEU A 457 19.56 -16.29 1.07
CA LEU A 457 18.43 -15.62 0.42
C LEU A 457 17.82 -14.50 1.27
N ASP A 458 17.77 -14.66 2.60
CA ASP A 458 17.22 -13.63 3.51
C ASP A 458 18.06 -12.34 3.52
N LEU A 459 19.34 -12.42 3.16
CA LEU A 459 20.22 -11.25 3.04
C LEU A 459 19.93 -10.39 1.81
N LEU A 460 19.04 -10.83 0.90
CA LEU A 460 18.57 -10.02 -0.22
C LEU A 460 17.55 -8.96 0.22
N LYS A 461 16.97 -9.09 1.42
CA LYS A 461 16.00 -8.15 1.95
C LYS A 461 16.61 -6.75 2.06
N GLY A 462 15.91 -5.75 1.52
CA GLY A 462 16.37 -4.37 1.49
C GLY A 462 17.26 -4.02 0.29
N CYS A 463 17.71 -5.00 -0.50
CA CYS A 463 18.46 -4.75 -1.72
C CYS A 463 17.59 -4.03 -2.78
N GLN A 464 18.24 -3.24 -3.63
CA GLN A 464 17.56 -2.53 -4.72
C GLN A 464 17.89 -3.18 -6.05
N ALA A 465 16.88 -3.35 -6.89
CA ALA A 465 17.02 -3.88 -8.24
C ALA A 465 16.36 -2.97 -9.28
N HIS A 466 16.84 -3.04 -10.51
CA HIS A 466 16.24 -2.43 -11.68
C HIS A 466 16.32 -3.37 -12.89
N SER A 467 15.21 -3.57 -13.57
CA SER A 467 15.14 -4.34 -14.82
C SER A 467 14.98 -3.40 -16.00
N THR A 468 15.72 -3.61 -17.09
CA THR A 468 15.55 -2.81 -18.32
C THR A 468 14.28 -3.16 -19.10
N VAL A 469 13.50 -4.12 -18.59
CA VAL A 469 12.18 -4.54 -19.09
C VAL A 469 11.21 -4.77 -17.94
N ILE A 470 9.93 -4.63 -18.20
CA ILE A 470 8.84 -4.94 -17.27
C ILE A 470 8.94 -6.42 -16.89
N LEU A 471 8.99 -6.70 -15.59
CA LEU A 471 9.04 -8.06 -15.08
C LEU A 471 7.70 -8.78 -15.21
N SER A 472 7.74 -10.11 -15.26
CA SER A 472 6.54 -10.92 -15.17
C SER A 472 5.93 -10.80 -13.76
N ASN A 473 4.61 -10.99 -13.64
CA ASN A 473 3.97 -11.00 -12.32
C ASN A 473 4.60 -12.04 -11.38
N SER A 474 5.08 -13.18 -11.91
CA SER A 474 5.76 -14.22 -11.12
C SER A 474 7.06 -13.70 -10.52
N ASP A 475 7.90 -13.04 -11.32
CA ASP A 475 9.19 -12.50 -10.86
C ASP A 475 9.00 -11.32 -9.90
N GLU A 476 8.05 -10.42 -10.20
CA GLU A 476 7.70 -9.30 -9.30
C GLU A 476 7.28 -9.83 -7.91
N GLN A 477 6.49 -10.91 -7.87
CA GLN A 477 6.06 -11.53 -6.60
C GLN A 477 7.22 -12.20 -5.86
N VAL A 478 8.16 -12.83 -6.56
CA VAL A 478 9.34 -13.42 -5.93
C VAL A 478 10.22 -12.34 -5.30
N PHE A 479 10.57 -11.29 -6.04
CA PHE A 479 11.37 -10.18 -5.48
C PHE A 479 10.68 -9.55 -4.27
N ARG A 480 9.35 -9.36 -4.35
CA ARG A 480 8.57 -8.85 -3.22
C ARG A 480 8.64 -9.74 -1.99
N LYS A 481 8.49 -11.06 -2.15
CA LYS A 481 8.58 -12.02 -1.04
C LYS A 481 9.99 -12.08 -0.44
N LEU A 482 11.01 -11.91 -1.26
CA LEU A 482 12.41 -11.79 -0.82
C LEU A 482 12.72 -10.42 -0.20
N GLY A 483 11.80 -9.45 -0.27
CA GLY A 483 12.02 -8.11 0.24
C GLY A 483 13.00 -7.27 -0.59
N VAL A 484 13.21 -7.61 -1.86
CA VAL A 484 14.01 -6.84 -2.82
C VAL A 484 13.13 -5.77 -3.44
N ASP A 485 13.61 -4.53 -3.44
CA ASP A 485 12.91 -3.39 -4.02
C ASP A 485 13.26 -3.24 -5.51
N VAL A 486 12.35 -3.68 -6.40
CA VAL A 486 12.58 -3.72 -7.85
C VAL A 486 11.81 -2.63 -8.60
N THR A 487 12.46 -1.97 -9.54
CA THR A 487 11.87 -1.07 -10.55
C THR A 487 12.12 -1.58 -11.96
N CYS A 488 11.38 -1.09 -12.96
CA CYS A 488 11.55 -1.50 -14.36
C CYS A 488 11.54 -0.29 -15.29
N ASP A 489 12.26 -0.37 -16.41
CA ASP A 489 12.00 0.52 -17.56
C ASP A 489 10.66 0.13 -18.24
N PRO A 490 9.93 1.08 -18.88
CA PRO A 490 8.59 0.85 -19.45
C PRO A 490 8.64 0.15 -20.83
N ILE A 491 9.34 -0.99 -20.89
CA ILE A 491 9.57 -1.80 -22.09
C ILE A 491 9.11 -3.24 -21.80
N TYR A 492 8.28 -3.83 -22.67
CA TYR A 492 7.88 -5.23 -22.51
C TYR A 492 9.02 -6.19 -22.86
N GLN A 493 9.02 -7.38 -22.24
CA GLN A 493 10.02 -8.41 -22.53
C GLN A 493 9.88 -8.95 -23.95
N SER A 494 8.65 -8.95 -24.48
CA SER A 494 8.39 -9.37 -25.85
C SER A 494 7.27 -8.56 -26.50
N THR A 495 7.07 -8.76 -27.80
CA THR A 495 5.93 -8.23 -28.55
C THR A 495 4.65 -9.06 -28.39
N ASN A 496 4.71 -10.19 -27.66
CA ASN A 496 3.54 -11.02 -27.42
C ASN A 496 2.62 -10.35 -26.42
N LEU A 497 1.31 -10.32 -26.71
CA LEU A 497 0.33 -9.64 -25.87
C LEU A 497 -0.16 -10.49 -24.69
N TYR A 498 -0.11 -11.83 -24.80
CA TYR A 498 -0.64 -12.75 -23.78
C TYR A 498 0.44 -13.43 -22.93
N GLU A 499 1.59 -13.75 -23.52
CA GLU A 499 2.68 -14.51 -22.87
C GLU A 499 3.97 -13.67 -22.70
N GLY A 500 3.87 -12.34 -22.84
CA GLY A 500 5.00 -11.43 -23.00
C GLY A 500 5.31 -10.51 -21.83
#